data_AF-A0A1B2HQE9-F1
#
_entry.id   AF-A0A1B2HQE9-F1
#
_cell.length_a   1.000
_cell.length_b   1.000
_cell.length_c   1.000
_cell.angle_alpha   90.00
_cell.angle_beta   90.00
_cell.angle_gamma   90.00
#
_symmetry.space_group_name_H-M   'P 1'
#
loop_
_entity.id
_entity.type
_entity.pdbx_description
1 polymer ?
#
loop_
_entity_poly.entity_id
_entity_poly.type
_entity_poly.pdbx_seq_one_letter_code
_entity_poly.pdbx_strand_id
1 'polypeptide(L)'
;MRKALAVFCGTAAVFSVLTAPAAASDPVADALARDLGISASDARTRLVHQDRAHAVSAALHVADAGRWFESGKLTVAVLNAADAQVVSRAGAVPRLVSRSAASLAQLVERVKSSGHPFRSVGVDVRSNDVVVTTLGDFPAMEGVRVVRVSQPFVQQAGEVNAGDPWWPGSESNCSVGFAATDSGGGKHFVTAGHCTNDANQAAYGESGQRNRLGTSNAGGSRSVNAREGDMGVVAVTEAGWTLSPVVNTWGSPALTVSGSKEALVGEAVCHTGNTAPKFECGTVNSVNQTVDYGSVVIDGLTLTTACSQGGDSGGAWLSGSSAVGLHSGGQSSCSPGSSGDNSIFQPVNEALARWGLSLVVGGGGGDAEPPSAPSGLRSAGVTSSSVSLAWDAASDNVAVTGYDVYNGQTLATSVASTSATVSGLAADTAYTFTVVARDAAGNVSKRSDALSVRTSPGSGRTFSSDADFPLRDFQVAVSPVTSSAAGSAAASVSVRVDATHSCSQDLNITLVAPSGRSYPLQRYGGYPCTPFQPKAFTVRPASGERAAGTWTLRVGDNGPQDVGLLSGWSITL
;
A
#
# COMPACT_ATOMS: atom_id res chain seq x y z
N MET A 1 -47.39 35.62 48.01
CA MET A 1 -46.89 35.37 46.63
C MET A 1 -45.49 35.98 46.56
N ARG A 2 -44.41 35.21 46.85
CA ARG A 2 -43.52 34.46 45.91
C ARG A 2 -42.95 35.38 44.81
N LYS A 3 -41.64 35.58 44.57
CA LYS A 3 -40.34 34.96 44.93
C LYS A 3 -39.25 36.04 44.66
N ALA A 4 -38.35 36.36 45.60
CA ALA A 4 -37.03 35.78 45.88
C ALA A 4 -35.92 36.11 44.83
N LEU A 5 -35.02 37.00 45.25
CA LEU A 5 -33.75 37.40 44.65
C LEU A 5 -32.68 36.33 44.93
N ALA A 6 -31.90 35.92 43.93
CA ALA A 6 -30.74 35.03 44.12
C ALA A 6 -29.55 35.51 43.30
N VAL A 7 -28.45 35.76 44.01
CA VAL A 7 -27.09 35.96 43.49
C VAL A 7 -26.51 34.58 43.12
N PHE A 8 -25.85 34.48 41.96
CA PHE A 8 -24.96 33.36 41.67
C PHE A 8 -23.61 33.87 41.14
N CYS A 9 -22.57 33.47 41.86
CA CYS A 9 -21.17 33.47 41.46
C CYS A 9 -20.95 32.28 40.50
N GLY A 10 -20.29 32.51 39.36
CA GLY A 10 -20.05 31.49 38.33
C GLY A 10 -18.69 31.71 37.67
N THR A 11 -17.80 30.76 37.95
CA THR A 11 -16.41 30.59 37.54
C THR A 11 -16.16 30.62 36.03
N ALA A 12 -14.99 31.15 35.65
CA ALA A 12 -14.45 31.16 34.30
C ALA A 12 -14.31 29.75 33.70
N ALA A 13 -14.95 29.52 32.55
CA ALA A 13 -14.68 28.38 31.69
C ALA A 13 -13.67 28.81 30.61
N VAL A 14 -12.43 28.34 30.73
CA VAL A 14 -11.46 28.37 29.63
C VAL A 14 -11.89 27.32 28.62
N PHE A 15 -12.49 27.74 27.51
CA PHE A 15 -12.69 26.89 26.35
C PHE A 15 -11.34 26.67 25.68
N SER A 16 -10.80 25.45 25.75
CA SER A 16 -9.80 24.98 24.79
C SER A 16 -10.45 24.98 23.41
N VAL A 17 -10.15 25.98 22.58
CA VAL A 17 -10.50 25.94 21.15
C VAL A 17 -9.58 24.91 20.50
N LEU A 18 -10.12 23.72 20.32
CA LEU A 18 -9.63 22.75 19.38
C LEU A 18 -9.88 23.27 17.95
N THR A 19 -8.78 23.30 17.18
CA THR A 19 -8.65 23.10 15.72
C THR A 19 -9.00 24.24 14.76
N ALA A 20 -8.01 24.65 13.96
CA ALA A 20 -8.21 24.95 12.54
C ALA A 20 -7.66 23.76 11.72
N PRO A 21 -8.41 23.26 10.73
CA PRO A 21 -7.93 22.25 9.79
C PRO A 21 -6.78 22.80 8.95
N ALA A 22 -5.94 21.92 8.40
CA ALA A 22 -4.87 22.27 7.46
C ALA A 22 -5.41 23.23 6.39
N ALA A 23 -4.69 24.31 6.10
CA ALA A 23 -4.95 25.06 4.87
C ALA A 23 -4.93 24.03 3.74
N ALA A 24 -6.06 23.91 3.02
CA ALA A 24 -6.21 22.90 1.99
C ALA A 24 -4.99 22.95 1.07
N SER A 25 -4.39 21.79 0.80
CA SER A 25 -3.31 21.67 -0.19
C SER A 25 -3.78 22.35 -1.47
N ASP A 26 -2.99 23.28 -1.99
CA ASP A 26 -3.17 23.79 -3.34
C ASP A 26 -2.20 22.96 -4.19
N PRO A 27 -2.69 21.91 -4.89
CA PRO A 27 -1.81 20.96 -5.57
C PRO A 27 -0.97 21.64 -6.66
N VAL A 28 -1.45 22.77 -7.21
CA VAL A 28 -0.74 23.54 -8.22
C VAL A 28 0.36 24.37 -7.57
N ALA A 29 0.09 25.04 -6.45
CA ALA A 29 1.14 25.77 -5.74
C ALA A 29 2.19 24.83 -5.11
N ASP A 30 1.77 23.66 -4.64
CA ASP A 30 2.66 22.66 -4.05
C ASP A 30 3.52 21.97 -5.13
N ALA A 31 2.94 21.66 -6.30
CA ALA A 31 3.71 21.22 -7.47
C ALA A 31 4.67 22.31 -7.96
N LEU A 32 4.21 23.56 -8.05
CA LEU A 32 5.04 24.69 -8.49
C LEU A 32 6.20 24.97 -7.53
N ALA A 33 5.96 24.87 -6.21
CA ALA A 33 6.97 25.00 -5.18
C ALA A 33 8.07 23.94 -5.32
N ARG A 34 7.66 22.68 -5.51
CA ARG A 34 8.57 21.57 -5.73
C ARG A 34 9.37 21.76 -7.02
N ASP A 35 8.69 22.00 -8.13
CA ASP A 35 9.29 21.97 -9.46
C ASP A 35 10.17 23.20 -9.74
N LEU A 36 9.86 24.35 -9.15
CA LEU A 36 10.68 25.56 -9.26
C LEU A 36 11.64 25.78 -8.08
N GLY A 37 11.62 24.90 -7.07
CA GLY A 37 12.50 24.98 -5.91
C GLY A 37 12.29 26.23 -5.03
N ILE A 38 11.03 26.67 -4.88
CA ILE A 38 10.65 27.83 -4.06
C ILE A 38 9.74 27.39 -2.91
N SER A 39 9.59 28.21 -1.87
CA SER A 39 8.70 27.83 -0.77
C SER A 39 7.25 27.76 -1.24
N ALA A 40 6.42 26.92 -0.59
CA ALA A 40 5.00 26.85 -0.91
C ALA A 40 4.28 28.21 -0.73
N SER A 41 4.77 29.04 0.21
CA SER A 41 4.29 30.41 0.38
C SER A 41 4.69 31.31 -0.80
N ASP A 42 5.92 31.17 -1.31
CA ASP A 42 6.41 31.94 -2.46
C ASP A 42 5.75 31.47 -3.76
N ALA A 43 5.45 30.18 -3.92
CA ALA A 43 4.70 29.65 -5.05
C ALA A 43 3.28 30.21 -5.09
N ARG A 44 2.58 30.23 -3.95
CA ARG A 44 1.25 30.87 -3.84
C ARG A 44 1.32 32.36 -4.13
N THR A 45 2.32 33.04 -3.57
CA THR A 45 2.54 34.48 -3.81
C THR A 45 2.85 34.76 -5.28
N ARG A 46 3.65 33.90 -5.93
CA ARG A 46 3.96 33.97 -7.36
C ARG A 46 2.71 33.79 -8.22
N LEU A 47 1.86 32.82 -7.90
CA LEU A 47 0.59 32.62 -8.59
C LEU A 47 -0.32 33.85 -8.47
N VAL A 48 -0.44 34.42 -7.27
CA VAL A 48 -1.18 35.70 -7.06
C VAL A 48 -0.59 36.85 -7.87
N HIS A 49 0.74 36.94 -7.98
CA HIS A 49 1.40 37.94 -8.80
C HIS A 49 1.18 37.71 -10.31
N GLN A 50 1.14 36.45 -10.75
CA GLN A 50 0.79 36.11 -12.13
C GLN A 50 -0.65 36.51 -12.43
N ASP A 51 -1.60 36.19 -11.55
CA ASP A 51 -3.01 36.57 -11.70
C ASP A 51 -3.16 38.09 -11.80
N ARG A 52 -2.45 38.83 -10.95
CA ARG A 52 -2.42 40.30 -11.01
C ARG A 52 -1.79 40.82 -12.31
N ALA A 53 -0.70 40.20 -12.77
CA ALA A 53 -0.06 40.56 -14.04
C ALA A 53 -0.98 40.30 -15.25
N HIS A 54 -1.75 39.21 -15.21
CA HIS A 54 -2.78 38.90 -16.20
C HIS A 54 -3.93 39.93 -16.17
N ALA A 55 -4.41 40.31 -14.99
CA ALA A 55 -5.43 41.34 -14.84
C ALA A 55 -4.98 42.71 -15.38
N VAL A 56 -3.74 43.12 -15.07
CA VAL A 56 -3.14 44.35 -15.62
C VAL A 56 -2.97 44.24 -17.13
N SER A 57 -2.54 43.09 -17.66
CA SER A 57 -2.42 42.87 -19.10
C SER A 57 -3.77 43.04 -19.80
N ALA A 58 -4.84 42.46 -19.24
CA ALA A 58 -6.18 42.54 -19.80
C ALA A 58 -6.74 43.97 -19.85
N ALA A 59 -6.47 44.78 -18.81
CA ALA A 59 -6.96 46.15 -18.71
C ALA A 59 -6.11 47.18 -19.48
N LEU A 60 -4.90 46.80 -19.92
CA LEU A 60 -3.93 47.72 -20.50
C LEU A 60 -4.06 47.79 -22.03
N HIS A 61 -4.59 48.92 -22.51
CA HIS A 61 -4.73 49.22 -23.94
C HIS A 61 -3.62 50.16 -24.41
N VAL A 62 -2.55 49.58 -24.94
CA VAL A 62 -1.38 50.29 -25.47
C VAL A 62 -0.81 49.53 -26.66
N ALA A 63 -0.19 50.22 -27.61
CA ALA A 63 0.50 49.56 -28.71
C ALA A 63 1.80 48.92 -28.19
N ASP A 64 1.87 47.59 -28.21
CA ASP A 64 3.03 46.83 -27.72
C ASP A 64 3.54 45.77 -28.71
N ALA A 65 4.78 45.34 -28.50
CA ALA A 65 5.51 44.37 -29.30
C ALA A 65 5.63 42.99 -28.62
N GLY A 66 4.88 42.78 -27.52
CA GLY A 66 4.94 41.57 -26.72
C GLY A 66 4.98 41.85 -25.22
N ARG A 67 4.53 40.87 -24.45
CA ARG A 67 4.42 40.96 -22.99
C ARG A 67 4.92 39.68 -22.35
N TRP A 68 5.52 39.78 -21.17
CA TRP A 68 5.95 38.61 -20.41
C TRP A 68 5.89 38.87 -18.91
N PHE A 69 5.81 37.80 -18.14
CA PHE A 69 5.90 37.86 -16.69
C PHE A 69 7.34 37.68 -16.23
N GLU A 70 7.81 38.57 -15.38
CA GLU A 70 9.15 38.52 -14.81
C GLU A 70 9.19 39.28 -13.50
N SER A 71 9.95 38.76 -12.54
CA SER A 71 10.16 39.41 -11.23
C SER A 71 8.86 39.85 -10.53
N GLY A 72 7.81 39.05 -10.65
CA GLY A 72 6.52 39.30 -9.99
C GLY A 72 5.62 40.32 -10.69
N LYS A 73 5.98 40.81 -11.89
CA LYS A 73 5.19 41.81 -12.62
C LYS A 73 5.07 41.49 -14.11
N LEU A 74 4.07 42.10 -14.73
CA LEU A 74 3.97 42.18 -16.19
C LEU A 74 5.03 43.14 -16.72
N THR A 75 5.82 42.71 -17.70
CA THR A 75 6.66 43.58 -18.52
C THR A 75 6.07 43.68 -19.92
N VAL A 76 6.02 44.89 -20.48
CA VAL A 76 5.39 45.19 -21.77
C VAL A 76 6.40 45.90 -22.67
N ALA A 77 6.71 45.32 -23.83
CA ALA A 77 7.59 45.91 -24.82
C ALA A 77 6.86 46.99 -25.62
N VAL A 78 7.26 48.25 -25.51
CA VAL A 78 6.61 49.39 -26.18
C VAL A 78 7.60 50.16 -27.04
N LEU A 79 7.09 50.92 -28.01
CA LEU A 79 7.92 51.54 -29.05
C LEU A 79 8.30 52.99 -28.74
N ASN A 80 7.62 53.63 -27.77
CA ASN A 80 7.84 55.04 -27.46
C ASN A 80 7.60 55.35 -25.98
N ALA A 81 8.07 56.52 -25.56
CA ALA A 81 8.02 56.95 -24.17
C ALA A 81 6.61 57.27 -23.67
N ALA A 82 5.69 57.69 -24.55
CA ALA A 82 4.31 58.01 -24.16
C ALA A 82 3.55 56.74 -23.74
N ASP A 83 3.68 55.67 -24.53
CA ASP A 83 3.13 54.36 -24.24
C ASP A 83 3.80 53.75 -22.99
N ALA A 84 5.10 53.94 -22.81
CA ALA A 84 5.81 53.50 -21.60
C ALA A 84 5.26 54.15 -20.31
N GLN A 85 4.80 55.40 -20.39
CA GLN A 85 4.15 56.07 -19.26
C GLN A 85 2.75 55.53 -18.99
N VAL A 86 2.01 55.07 -20.02
CA VAL A 86 0.72 54.39 -19.84
C VAL A 86 0.91 53.04 -19.15
N VAL A 87 1.88 52.23 -19.60
CA VAL A 87 2.24 50.94 -18.98
C VAL A 87 2.64 51.10 -17.50
N SER A 88 3.52 52.07 -17.21
CA SER A 88 3.97 52.35 -15.84
C SER A 88 2.82 52.73 -14.91
N ARG A 89 1.88 53.56 -15.39
CA ARG A 89 0.70 53.98 -14.61
C ARG A 89 -0.26 52.82 -14.31
N ALA A 90 -0.31 51.82 -15.18
CA ALA A 90 -1.07 50.59 -14.94
C ALA A 90 -0.38 49.61 -13.97
N GLY A 91 0.83 49.93 -13.50
CA GLY A 91 1.59 49.10 -12.55
C GLY A 91 2.44 47.99 -13.19
N ALA A 92 2.57 48.00 -14.52
CA ALA A 92 3.46 47.12 -15.28
C ALA A 92 4.82 47.81 -15.57
N VAL A 93 5.81 47.03 -16.00
CA VAL A 93 7.16 47.52 -16.33
C VAL A 93 7.26 47.73 -17.84
N PRO A 94 7.49 48.96 -18.35
CA PRO A 94 7.72 49.16 -19.78
C PRO A 94 9.15 48.80 -20.17
N ARG A 95 9.31 48.18 -21.35
CA ARG A 95 10.62 48.02 -22.00
C ARG A 95 10.57 48.64 -23.38
N LEU A 96 11.46 49.59 -23.67
CA LEU A 96 11.56 50.16 -25.00
C LEU A 96 12.22 49.18 -25.96
N VAL A 97 11.59 48.98 -27.11
CA VAL A 97 12.07 48.11 -28.19
C VAL A 97 11.94 48.79 -29.55
N SER A 98 12.59 48.25 -30.57
CA SER A 98 12.70 48.88 -31.89
C SER A 98 11.74 48.29 -32.94
N ARG A 99 11.34 47.02 -32.82
CA ARG A 99 10.43 46.36 -33.77
C ARG A 99 9.04 46.22 -33.19
N SER A 100 8.04 46.65 -33.97
CA SER A 100 6.63 46.47 -33.64
C SER A 100 6.21 45.00 -33.79
N ALA A 101 5.14 44.60 -33.09
CA ALA A 101 4.55 43.28 -33.26
C ALA A 101 4.21 42.98 -34.72
N ALA A 102 3.69 43.97 -35.47
CA ALA A 102 3.37 43.82 -36.88
C ALA A 102 4.60 43.52 -37.74
N SER A 103 5.72 44.21 -37.49
CA SER A 103 6.99 43.96 -38.20
C SER A 103 7.56 42.57 -37.90
N LEU A 104 7.47 42.13 -36.64
CA LEU A 104 7.90 40.80 -36.22
C LEU A 104 7.02 39.68 -36.81
N ALA A 105 5.71 39.88 -36.86
CA ALA A 105 4.79 38.95 -37.51
C ALA A 105 5.08 38.83 -39.01
N GLN A 106 5.34 39.95 -39.69
CA GLN A 106 5.76 39.93 -41.09
C GLN A 106 7.09 39.20 -41.31
N LEU A 107 8.03 39.27 -40.35
CA LEU A 107 9.27 38.49 -40.39
C LEU A 107 9.00 36.98 -40.22
N VAL A 108 8.13 36.58 -39.28
CA VAL A 108 7.73 35.16 -39.12
C VAL A 108 7.13 34.61 -40.41
N GLU A 109 6.23 35.35 -41.06
CA GLU A 109 5.60 34.88 -42.30
C GLU A 109 6.57 34.85 -43.48
N ARG A 110 7.56 35.75 -43.53
CA ARG A 110 8.66 35.67 -44.50
C ARG A 110 9.52 34.43 -44.31
N VAL A 111 9.81 34.03 -43.06
CA VAL A 111 10.49 32.76 -42.79
C VAL A 111 9.66 31.60 -43.33
N LYS A 112 8.38 31.53 -42.98
CA LYS A 112 7.50 30.41 -43.36
C LYS A 112 7.34 30.29 -44.87
N SER A 113 7.22 31.42 -45.56
CA SER A 113 7.07 31.48 -47.02
C SER A 113 8.38 31.29 -47.80
N SER A 114 9.53 31.22 -47.13
CA SER A 114 10.83 31.02 -47.78
C SER A 114 11.03 29.62 -48.38
N GLY A 115 10.18 28.65 -48.02
CA GLY A 115 10.27 27.27 -48.50
C GLY A 115 11.39 26.43 -47.87
N HIS A 116 12.21 27.02 -46.99
CA HIS A 116 13.27 26.30 -46.29
C HIS A 116 12.71 25.51 -45.09
N PRO A 117 13.21 24.29 -44.83
CA PRO A 117 12.72 23.45 -43.74
C PRO A 117 13.06 24.04 -42.37
N PHE A 118 12.08 24.08 -41.47
CA PHE A 118 12.24 24.46 -40.07
C PHE A 118 11.42 23.54 -39.15
N ARG A 119 11.74 23.56 -37.86
CA ARG A 119 11.05 22.82 -36.79
C ARG A 119 10.11 23.69 -35.99
N SER A 120 10.55 24.88 -35.62
CA SER A 120 9.68 25.89 -35.06
C SER A 120 10.11 27.26 -35.56
N VAL A 121 9.18 28.20 -35.61
CA VAL A 121 9.48 29.61 -35.87
C VAL A 121 8.49 30.45 -35.08
N GLY A 122 8.98 31.50 -34.42
CA GLY A 122 8.13 32.39 -33.62
C GLY A 122 8.88 33.61 -33.12
N VAL A 123 8.14 34.55 -32.51
CA VAL A 123 8.73 35.76 -31.93
C VAL A 123 9.27 35.45 -30.54
N ASP A 124 10.52 35.85 -30.28
CA ASP A 124 11.03 35.97 -28.92
C ASP A 124 10.82 37.40 -28.44
N VAL A 125 9.75 37.60 -27.68
CA VAL A 125 9.33 38.92 -27.19
C VAL A 125 10.35 39.57 -26.25
N ARG A 126 11.23 38.79 -25.61
CA ARG A 126 12.25 39.33 -24.68
C ARG A 126 13.42 39.94 -25.43
N SER A 127 13.81 39.36 -26.56
CA SER A 127 14.88 39.87 -27.41
C SER A 127 14.39 40.75 -28.57
N ASN A 128 13.07 40.78 -28.84
CA ASN A 128 12.44 41.58 -29.91
C ASN A 128 12.94 41.18 -31.33
N ASP A 129 13.12 39.87 -31.53
CA ASP A 129 13.53 39.23 -32.77
C ASP A 129 12.63 38.01 -33.11
N VAL A 130 12.68 37.53 -34.35
CA VAL A 130 12.08 36.24 -34.74
C VAL A 130 13.11 35.14 -34.58
N VAL A 131 12.74 34.03 -33.95
CA VAL A 131 13.58 32.84 -33.79
C VAL A 131 13.09 31.74 -34.70
N VAL A 132 14.00 31.14 -35.46
CA VAL A 132 13.71 29.98 -36.31
C VAL A 132 14.55 28.82 -35.85
N THR A 133 13.89 27.75 -35.45
CA THR A 133 14.54 26.51 -35.05
C THR A 133 14.54 25.53 -36.22
N THR A 134 15.68 24.97 -36.64
CA THR A 134 15.78 24.14 -37.87
C THR A 134 16.76 22.96 -37.73
N LEU A 135 16.65 21.92 -38.57
CA LEU A 135 17.60 20.77 -38.57
C LEU A 135 18.78 20.91 -39.50
N GLY A 136 18.61 21.70 -40.55
CA GLY A 136 19.56 21.83 -41.64
C GLY A 136 20.02 23.26 -41.78
N ASP A 137 20.74 23.53 -42.87
CA ASP A 137 21.09 24.90 -43.22
C ASP A 137 19.83 25.72 -43.49
N PHE A 138 19.80 26.90 -42.88
CA PHE A 138 18.74 27.88 -43.07
C PHE A 138 19.42 29.23 -43.34
N PRO A 139 19.04 29.94 -44.41
CA PRO A 139 19.74 31.13 -44.84
C PRO A 139 19.66 32.23 -43.78
N ALA A 140 20.73 33.04 -43.67
CA ALA A 140 20.71 34.21 -42.81
C ALA A 140 19.67 35.21 -43.32
N MET A 141 18.78 35.67 -42.43
CA MET A 141 17.75 36.67 -42.74
C MET A 141 17.77 37.75 -41.67
N GLU A 142 17.75 39.00 -42.09
CA GLU A 142 17.83 40.15 -41.17
C GLU A 142 16.63 40.15 -40.19
N GLY A 143 16.91 40.33 -38.90
CA GLY A 143 15.89 40.29 -37.84
C GLY A 143 15.40 38.89 -37.49
N VAL A 144 16.01 37.85 -38.08
CA VAL A 144 15.73 36.43 -37.78
C VAL A 144 16.96 35.78 -37.18
N ARG A 145 16.82 35.28 -35.96
CA ARG A 145 17.82 34.47 -35.27
C ARG A 145 17.57 33.00 -35.56
N VAL A 146 18.48 32.39 -36.30
CA VAL A 146 18.42 30.95 -36.60
C VAL A 146 19.05 30.17 -35.45
N VAL A 147 18.27 29.29 -34.85
CA VAL A 147 18.67 28.32 -33.84
C VAL A 147 18.67 26.95 -34.50
N ARG A 148 19.81 26.30 -34.62
CA ARG A 148 19.84 24.94 -35.18
C ARG A 148 19.54 23.95 -34.05
N VAL A 149 18.62 23.02 -34.31
CA VAL A 149 18.27 21.86 -33.47
C VAL A 149 18.29 20.61 -34.33
N SER A 150 17.90 19.46 -33.80
CA SER A 150 18.02 18.18 -34.49
C SER A 150 16.69 17.40 -34.73
N GLN A 151 15.48 17.79 -34.26
CA GLN A 151 14.16 17.07 -34.46
C GLN A 151 12.84 17.95 -34.40
N PRO A 152 11.59 17.57 -34.86
CA PRO A 152 10.32 18.03 -34.24
C PRO A 152 9.95 17.12 -33.05
N PHE A 153 9.21 17.60 -32.04
CA PHE A 153 8.85 16.78 -30.88
C PHE A 153 7.73 15.80 -31.24
N VAL A 154 8.13 14.63 -31.73
CA VAL A 154 7.31 13.44 -31.81
C VAL A 154 7.45 12.71 -30.47
N GLN A 155 6.42 12.03 -29.98
CA GLN A 155 6.61 11.06 -28.90
C GLN A 155 7.36 9.87 -29.51
N GLN A 156 8.69 9.96 -29.49
CA GLN A 156 9.62 8.98 -30.06
C GLN A 156 9.86 7.80 -29.13
N ALA A 157 9.22 7.81 -27.96
CA ALA A 157 9.55 7.00 -26.81
C ALA A 157 8.32 6.73 -25.96
N GLY A 158 8.30 5.57 -25.31
CA GLY A 158 7.19 5.12 -24.48
C GLY A 158 7.53 3.84 -23.74
N GLU A 159 6.66 3.46 -22.81
CA GLU A 159 6.76 2.16 -22.15
C GLU A 159 5.94 1.11 -22.91
N VAL A 160 6.43 -0.11 -22.95
CA VAL A 160 5.68 -1.29 -23.39
C VAL A 160 5.08 -1.92 -22.13
N ASN A 161 3.79 -1.72 -21.93
CA ASN A 161 3.05 -2.27 -20.79
C ASN A 161 2.15 -3.42 -21.23
N ALA A 162 1.87 -4.33 -20.30
CA ALA A 162 0.86 -5.36 -20.53
C ALA A 162 -0.53 -4.72 -20.74
N GLY A 163 -1.25 -5.13 -21.79
CA GLY A 163 -2.56 -4.59 -22.16
C GLY A 163 -2.52 -3.38 -23.11
N ASP A 164 -1.34 -2.80 -23.39
CA ASP A 164 -1.23 -1.72 -24.36
C ASP A 164 -1.59 -2.18 -25.78
N PRO A 165 -2.22 -1.33 -26.60
CA PRO A 165 -2.46 -1.66 -27.99
C PRO A 165 -1.20 -1.60 -28.84
N TRP A 166 -1.10 -2.52 -29.80
CA TRP A 166 -0.08 -2.48 -30.84
C TRP A 166 -0.64 -2.97 -32.19
N TRP A 167 0.03 -2.59 -33.28
CA TRP A 167 -0.38 -2.91 -34.66
C TRP A 167 0.70 -3.73 -35.39
N PRO A 168 0.34 -4.91 -35.94
CA PRO A 168 1.17 -5.65 -36.88
C PRO A 168 1.05 -5.03 -38.28
N GLY A 169 2.07 -4.28 -38.70
CA GLY A 169 2.06 -3.63 -40.01
C GLY A 169 0.84 -2.73 -40.20
N SER A 170 0.04 -3.05 -41.22
CA SER A 170 -1.23 -2.39 -41.55
C SER A 170 -2.49 -3.14 -41.08
N GLU A 171 -2.33 -4.21 -40.30
CA GLU A 171 -3.43 -5.07 -39.83
C GLU A 171 -4.22 -4.44 -38.68
N SER A 172 -5.28 -5.13 -38.24
CA SER A 172 -6.03 -4.76 -37.03
C SER A 172 -5.14 -4.84 -35.78
N ASN A 173 -5.48 -4.05 -34.76
CA ASN A 173 -4.71 -4.04 -33.53
C ASN A 173 -4.79 -5.38 -32.79
N CYS A 174 -3.73 -5.65 -32.06
CA CYS A 174 -3.69 -6.63 -30.99
C CYS A 174 -3.30 -5.92 -29.68
N SER A 175 -3.20 -6.69 -28.61
CA SER A 175 -2.79 -6.22 -27.29
C SER A 175 -1.44 -6.84 -26.90
N VAL A 176 -0.63 -6.05 -26.20
CA VAL A 176 0.62 -6.53 -25.62
C VAL A 176 0.27 -7.49 -24.49
N GLY A 177 0.86 -8.68 -24.49
CA GLY A 177 0.73 -9.62 -23.39
C GLY A 177 1.65 -9.21 -22.27
N PHE A 178 2.92 -9.59 -22.35
CA PHE A 178 3.90 -9.25 -21.33
C PHE A 178 5.23 -8.84 -21.94
N ALA A 179 5.83 -7.79 -21.39
CA ALA A 179 7.21 -7.43 -21.66
C ALA A 179 8.16 -8.54 -21.18
N ALA A 180 9.18 -8.84 -21.97
CA ALA A 180 10.16 -9.88 -21.69
C ALA A 180 11.54 -9.54 -22.26
N THR A 181 12.59 -10.15 -21.71
CA THR A 181 13.95 -10.06 -22.22
C THR A 181 14.48 -11.42 -22.62
N ASP A 182 15.39 -11.46 -23.61
CA ASP A 182 16.19 -12.66 -23.87
C ASP A 182 17.47 -12.65 -23.03
N SER A 183 18.22 -13.77 -23.05
CA SER A 183 19.49 -13.92 -22.33
C SER A 183 20.58 -12.92 -22.74
N GLY A 184 20.45 -12.29 -23.91
CA GLY A 184 21.35 -11.25 -24.40
C GLY A 184 20.92 -9.84 -24.01
N GLY A 185 19.82 -9.69 -23.25
CA GLY A 185 19.24 -8.39 -22.89
C GLY A 185 18.42 -7.75 -24.03
N GLY A 186 18.13 -8.49 -25.10
CA GLY A 186 17.22 -8.05 -26.14
C GLY A 186 15.82 -7.83 -25.58
N LYS A 187 15.17 -6.73 -25.97
CA LYS A 187 13.83 -6.34 -25.50
C LYS A 187 12.76 -6.98 -26.37
N HIS A 188 11.76 -7.58 -25.75
CA HIS A 188 10.64 -8.25 -26.42
C HIS A 188 9.33 -7.99 -25.68
N PHE A 189 8.23 -8.32 -26.34
CA PHE A 189 7.01 -8.71 -25.63
C PHE A 189 6.40 -9.96 -26.28
N VAL A 190 5.74 -10.75 -25.45
CA VAL A 190 4.93 -11.90 -25.88
C VAL A 190 3.49 -11.47 -26.12
N THR A 191 2.86 -12.06 -27.13
CA THR A 191 1.48 -11.77 -27.59
C THR A 191 0.91 -13.01 -28.28
N ALA A 192 -0.28 -12.92 -28.88
CA ALA A 192 -0.89 -14.05 -29.59
C ALA A 192 -0.16 -14.35 -30.90
N GLY A 193 -0.10 -15.64 -31.26
CA GLY A 193 0.54 -16.11 -32.48
C GLY A 193 -0.18 -15.63 -33.73
N HIS A 194 -1.51 -15.66 -33.72
CA HIS A 194 -2.30 -15.18 -34.84
C HIS A 194 -2.14 -13.66 -35.12
N CYS A 195 -1.57 -12.89 -34.19
CA CYS A 195 -1.17 -11.48 -34.40
C CYS A 195 0.24 -11.33 -35.00
N THR A 196 0.99 -12.42 -35.13
CA THR A 196 2.42 -12.43 -35.51
C THR A 196 2.71 -13.38 -36.68
N ASN A 197 1.68 -13.77 -37.45
CA ASN A 197 1.82 -14.75 -38.53
C ASN A 197 2.89 -14.34 -39.57
N ASP A 198 2.96 -13.04 -39.89
CA ASP A 198 3.86 -12.52 -40.92
C ASP A 198 5.28 -12.31 -40.39
N ALA A 199 6.26 -12.94 -41.06
CA ALA A 199 7.67 -12.82 -40.70
C ALA A 199 8.21 -11.39 -40.93
N ASN A 200 8.96 -10.89 -39.95
CA ASN A 200 9.63 -9.58 -39.99
C ASN A 200 8.72 -8.38 -40.22
N GLN A 201 7.46 -8.47 -39.81
CA GLN A 201 6.51 -7.39 -39.98
C GLN A 201 6.82 -6.23 -39.03
N ALA A 202 6.64 -4.98 -39.46
CA ALA A 202 6.86 -3.83 -38.58
C ALA A 202 5.81 -3.79 -37.45
N ALA A 203 6.23 -3.54 -36.22
CA ALA A 203 5.33 -3.38 -35.08
C ALA A 203 5.25 -1.91 -34.65
N TYR A 204 4.02 -1.42 -34.46
CA TYR A 204 3.75 -0.02 -34.08
C TYR A 204 2.94 0.06 -32.80
N GLY A 205 3.22 1.06 -31.96
CA GLY A 205 2.44 1.32 -30.75
C GLY A 205 1.24 2.24 -30.99
N GLU A 206 0.76 2.85 -29.90
CA GLU A 206 -0.40 3.76 -29.93
C GLU A 206 -0.04 5.14 -30.51
N SER A 207 -0.05 5.28 -31.85
CA SER A 207 -0.09 6.58 -32.54
C SER A 207 -0.60 6.50 -34.00
N GLY A 208 -1.41 5.48 -34.32
CA GLY A 208 -1.86 5.24 -35.69
C GLY A 208 -0.73 4.84 -36.63
N GLN A 209 0.10 3.87 -36.23
CA GLN A 209 1.19 3.29 -37.03
C GLN A 209 2.37 4.23 -37.34
N ARG A 210 2.57 5.29 -36.54
CA ARG A 210 3.66 6.29 -36.76
C ARG A 210 4.78 6.21 -35.71
N ASN A 211 4.56 5.47 -34.63
CA ASN A 211 5.50 5.17 -33.56
C ASN A 211 5.91 3.71 -33.66
N ARG A 212 6.81 3.42 -34.60
CA ARG A 212 7.42 2.10 -34.67
C ARG A 212 8.03 1.80 -33.30
N LEU A 213 7.77 0.59 -32.80
CA LEU A 213 8.38 0.08 -31.57
C LEU A 213 9.34 -1.07 -31.87
N GLY A 214 9.14 -1.76 -32.99
CA GLY A 214 9.84 -3.02 -33.21
C GLY A 214 9.50 -3.80 -34.47
N THR A 215 9.78 -5.09 -34.39
CA THR A 215 9.60 -6.07 -35.47
C THR A 215 8.89 -7.31 -34.93
N SER A 216 7.69 -7.59 -35.44
CA SER A 216 6.92 -8.80 -35.18
C SER A 216 7.54 -9.99 -35.91
N ASN A 217 7.50 -11.17 -35.25
CA ASN A 217 7.99 -12.43 -35.78
C ASN A 217 9.37 -12.31 -36.47
N ALA A 218 10.32 -11.71 -35.75
CA ALA A 218 11.66 -11.48 -36.27
C ALA A 218 12.34 -12.81 -36.65
N GLY A 219 12.81 -12.91 -37.89
CA GLY A 219 13.40 -14.13 -38.45
C GLY A 219 12.41 -15.25 -38.77
N GLY A 220 11.09 -15.01 -38.67
CA GLY A 220 10.04 -15.95 -39.10
C GLY A 220 9.87 -17.20 -38.23
N SER A 221 10.51 -17.27 -37.06
CA SER A 221 10.48 -18.43 -36.14
C SER A 221 9.88 -18.09 -34.77
N ARG A 222 9.23 -16.93 -34.67
CA ARG A 222 8.79 -16.29 -33.44
C ARG A 222 7.26 -16.16 -33.40
N SER A 223 6.56 -17.08 -34.06
CA SER A 223 5.10 -17.16 -34.10
C SER A 223 4.65 -18.62 -34.18
N VAL A 224 3.57 -18.94 -33.48
CA VAL A 224 2.89 -20.24 -33.46
C VAL A 224 1.40 -19.95 -33.44
N ASN A 225 0.72 -20.29 -34.52
CA ASN A 225 -0.74 -20.26 -34.65
C ASN A 225 -1.17 -21.58 -35.30
N ALA A 226 -1.05 -22.64 -34.51
CA ALA A 226 -1.14 -24.02 -34.96
C ALA A 226 -1.54 -24.92 -33.79
N ARG A 227 -1.55 -26.24 -34.00
CA ARG A 227 -1.95 -27.22 -32.99
C ARG A 227 -1.15 -27.10 -31.70
N GLU A 228 0.10 -26.67 -31.81
CA GLU A 228 1.05 -26.47 -30.73
C GLU A 228 0.81 -25.20 -29.89
N GLY A 229 -0.13 -24.32 -30.26
CA GLY A 229 -0.44 -23.14 -29.46
C GLY A 229 -0.78 -21.89 -30.27
N ASP A 230 -1.13 -20.81 -29.54
CA ASP A 230 -1.37 -19.47 -30.08
C ASP A 230 -0.49 -18.43 -29.35
N MET A 231 0.76 -18.33 -29.76
CA MET A 231 1.78 -17.51 -29.12
C MET A 231 2.73 -16.90 -30.13
N GLY A 232 3.21 -15.69 -29.84
CA GLY A 232 4.12 -14.95 -30.69
C GLY A 232 4.99 -13.98 -29.93
N VAL A 233 6.08 -13.54 -30.56
CA VAL A 233 7.04 -12.59 -30.00
C VAL A 233 7.22 -11.41 -30.94
N VAL A 234 7.21 -10.22 -30.35
CA VAL A 234 7.60 -8.99 -31.02
C VAL A 234 8.90 -8.48 -30.40
N ALA A 235 9.92 -8.29 -31.23
CA ALA A 235 11.18 -7.71 -30.81
C ALA A 235 11.05 -6.18 -30.75
N VAL A 236 11.27 -5.59 -29.59
CA VAL A 236 11.21 -4.13 -29.36
C VAL A 236 12.57 -3.52 -29.70
N THR A 237 12.75 -3.22 -30.98
CA THR A 237 14.05 -2.79 -31.53
C THR A 237 14.30 -1.29 -31.43
N GLU A 238 13.25 -0.49 -31.26
CA GLU A 238 13.39 0.97 -31.24
C GLU A 238 13.89 1.44 -29.87
N ALA A 239 14.93 2.29 -29.88
CA ALA A 239 15.65 2.66 -28.66
C ALA A 239 14.81 3.48 -27.68
N GLY A 240 13.87 4.29 -28.20
CA GLY A 240 12.98 5.10 -27.38
C GLY A 240 11.95 4.30 -26.56
N TRP A 241 11.78 3.01 -26.83
CA TRP A 241 10.82 2.18 -26.12
C TRP A 241 11.47 1.43 -24.96
N THR A 242 10.94 1.58 -23.77
CA THR A 242 11.38 0.85 -22.58
C THR A 242 10.38 -0.24 -22.24
N LEU A 243 10.89 -1.38 -21.76
CA LEU A 243 10.01 -2.41 -21.22
C LEU A 243 9.58 -2.01 -19.82
N SER A 244 8.31 -2.24 -19.49
CA SER A 244 7.76 -1.94 -18.18
C SER A 244 7.06 -3.17 -17.61
N PRO A 245 7.20 -3.44 -16.30
CA PRO A 245 6.42 -4.49 -15.65
C PRO A 245 5.00 -4.03 -15.30
N VAL A 246 4.64 -2.78 -15.61
CA VAL A 246 3.32 -2.23 -15.32
C VAL A 246 2.28 -2.88 -16.23
N VAL A 247 1.11 -3.13 -15.65
CA VAL A 247 -0.09 -3.56 -16.37
C VAL A 247 -0.96 -2.34 -16.59
N ASN A 248 -1.36 -2.09 -17.83
CA ASN A 248 -2.36 -1.10 -18.16
C ASN A 248 -3.74 -1.60 -17.71
N THR A 249 -4.20 -1.10 -16.56
CA THR A 249 -5.50 -1.45 -15.97
C THR A 249 -6.59 -0.42 -16.30
N TRP A 250 -6.33 0.46 -17.28
CA TRP A 250 -7.29 1.40 -17.87
C TRP A 250 -8.04 2.28 -16.86
N GLY A 251 -7.34 2.76 -15.82
CA GLY A 251 -7.88 3.62 -14.78
C GLY A 251 -8.27 2.91 -13.48
N SER A 252 -8.13 1.58 -13.43
CA SER A 252 -8.15 0.83 -12.16
C SER A 252 -6.83 1.00 -11.40
N PRO A 253 -6.70 0.52 -10.14
CA PRO A 253 -5.44 0.58 -9.42
C PRO A 253 -4.27 0.01 -10.23
N ALA A 254 -3.11 0.64 -10.10
CA ALA A 254 -1.89 0.20 -10.78
C ALA A 254 -1.51 -1.21 -10.33
N LEU A 255 -1.23 -2.08 -11.31
CA LEU A 255 -0.78 -3.45 -11.10
C LEU A 255 0.59 -3.62 -11.76
N THR A 256 1.46 -4.38 -11.11
CA THR A 256 2.81 -4.66 -11.58
C THR A 256 3.01 -6.17 -11.61
N VAL A 257 3.53 -6.69 -12.72
CA VAL A 257 3.80 -8.11 -12.90
C VAL A 257 4.92 -8.53 -11.94
N SER A 258 4.68 -9.58 -11.15
CA SER A 258 5.64 -10.07 -10.14
C SER A 258 6.36 -11.37 -10.53
N GLY A 259 5.88 -12.05 -11.56
CA GLY A 259 6.36 -13.37 -11.98
C GLY A 259 5.35 -14.06 -12.88
N SER A 260 5.53 -15.35 -13.15
CA SER A 260 4.54 -16.18 -13.84
C SER A 260 4.26 -17.47 -13.10
N LYS A 261 3.05 -18.00 -13.33
CA LYS A 261 2.60 -19.30 -12.81
C LYS A 261 1.57 -19.90 -13.76
N GLU A 262 1.36 -21.20 -13.64
CA GLU A 262 0.23 -21.87 -14.30
C GLU A 262 -1.08 -21.49 -13.60
N ALA A 263 -2.14 -21.33 -14.38
CA ALA A 263 -3.48 -21.10 -13.85
C ALA A 263 -4.11 -22.41 -13.35
N LEU A 264 -4.88 -22.34 -12.26
CA LEU A 264 -5.61 -23.47 -11.70
C LEU A 264 -7.11 -23.33 -11.94
N VAL A 265 -7.80 -24.46 -12.15
CA VAL A 265 -9.27 -24.47 -12.25
C VAL A 265 -9.89 -23.90 -10.97
N GLY A 266 -10.85 -22.98 -11.13
CA GLY A 266 -11.50 -22.24 -10.05
C GLY A 266 -10.73 -21.01 -9.57
N GLU A 267 -9.53 -20.75 -10.09
CA GLU A 267 -8.74 -19.56 -9.75
C GLU A 267 -9.37 -18.29 -10.34
N ALA A 268 -9.34 -17.20 -9.57
CA ALA A 268 -9.73 -15.88 -10.06
C ALA A 268 -8.62 -15.31 -10.95
N VAL A 269 -9.01 -14.86 -12.14
CA VAL A 269 -8.10 -14.33 -13.15
C VAL A 269 -8.66 -13.07 -13.78
N CYS A 270 -7.79 -12.13 -14.14
CA CYS A 270 -8.15 -10.87 -14.80
C CYS A 270 -7.41 -10.74 -16.11
N HIS A 271 -8.10 -10.26 -17.14
CA HIS A 271 -7.51 -9.94 -18.43
C HIS A 271 -7.43 -8.43 -18.62
N THR A 272 -6.41 -7.97 -19.35
CA THR A 272 -6.33 -6.61 -19.89
C THR A 272 -6.14 -6.65 -21.41
N GLY A 273 -6.84 -5.76 -22.12
CA GLY A 273 -6.82 -5.67 -23.58
C GLY A 273 -7.30 -4.31 -24.08
N ASN A 274 -7.13 -4.06 -25.37
CA ASN A 274 -7.47 -2.76 -25.97
C ASN A 274 -8.98 -2.51 -26.11
N THR A 275 -9.82 -3.55 -26.03
CA THR A 275 -11.24 -3.50 -26.36
C THR A 275 -12.08 -3.50 -25.09
N ALA A 276 -13.17 -2.72 -25.08
CA ALA A 276 -14.03 -2.69 -23.91
C ALA A 276 -14.74 -4.05 -23.72
N PRO A 277 -14.79 -4.58 -22.48
CA PRO A 277 -14.24 -4.03 -21.24
C PRO A 277 -12.73 -4.31 -21.11
N LYS A 278 -11.94 -3.23 -21.14
CA LYS A 278 -10.48 -3.26 -21.30
C LYS A 278 -9.71 -3.91 -20.14
N PHE A 279 -10.38 -4.10 -19.01
CA PHE A 279 -9.88 -4.82 -17.86
C PHE A 279 -11.04 -5.55 -17.19
N GLU A 280 -11.06 -6.88 -17.24
CA GLU A 280 -12.14 -7.69 -16.67
C GLU A 280 -11.65 -8.97 -16.03
N CYS A 281 -12.30 -9.38 -14.94
CA CYS A 281 -11.98 -10.58 -14.20
C CYS A 281 -13.08 -11.63 -14.27
N GLY A 282 -12.68 -12.89 -14.11
CA GLY A 282 -13.55 -14.06 -14.03
C GLY A 282 -12.85 -15.21 -13.32
N THR A 283 -13.32 -16.42 -13.56
CA THR A 283 -12.75 -17.65 -12.99
C THR A 283 -12.30 -18.60 -14.07
N VAL A 284 -11.21 -19.33 -13.82
CA VAL A 284 -10.76 -20.41 -14.70
C VAL A 284 -11.75 -21.57 -14.66
N ASN A 285 -12.36 -21.88 -15.80
CA ASN A 285 -13.32 -22.98 -15.94
C ASN A 285 -12.61 -24.32 -16.17
N SER A 286 -11.64 -24.33 -17.08
CA SER A 286 -10.92 -25.55 -17.48
C SER A 286 -9.56 -25.20 -18.06
N VAL A 287 -8.60 -26.11 -17.88
CA VAL A 287 -7.23 -26.00 -18.39
C VAL A 287 -6.95 -27.14 -19.37
N ASN A 288 -5.89 -27.01 -20.17
CA ASN A 288 -5.46 -28.03 -21.14
C ASN A 288 -6.58 -28.47 -22.10
N GLN A 289 -7.33 -27.51 -22.62
CA GLN A 289 -8.40 -27.74 -23.59
C GLN A 289 -7.87 -27.68 -25.01
N THR A 290 -8.39 -28.56 -25.86
CA THR A 290 -8.25 -28.42 -27.32
C THR A 290 -9.42 -27.61 -27.85
N VAL A 291 -9.14 -26.51 -28.54
CA VAL A 291 -10.13 -25.62 -29.12
C VAL A 291 -10.03 -25.65 -30.64
N ASP A 292 -11.16 -25.87 -31.29
CA ASP A 292 -11.30 -25.73 -32.75
C ASP A 292 -11.90 -24.36 -33.07
N TYR A 293 -11.09 -23.47 -33.65
CA TYR A 293 -11.51 -22.14 -34.11
C TYR A 293 -12.13 -22.17 -35.51
N GLY A 294 -12.27 -23.34 -36.13
CA GLY A 294 -12.73 -23.54 -37.50
C GLY A 294 -11.64 -23.30 -38.56
N SER A 295 -10.73 -22.34 -38.32
CA SER A 295 -9.54 -22.12 -39.16
C SER A 295 -8.31 -22.88 -38.67
N VAL A 296 -8.23 -23.15 -37.36
CA VAL A 296 -7.11 -23.81 -36.70
C VAL A 296 -7.62 -24.54 -35.46
N VAL A 297 -7.03 -25.70 -35.17
CA VAL A 297 -7.25 -26.44 -33.91
C VAL A 297 -6.02 -26.26 -33.06
N ILE A 298 -6.18 -25.88 -31.79
CA ILE A 298 -5.10 -25.54 -30.87
C ILE A 298 -5.26 -26.34 -29.58
N ASP A 299 -4.21 -27.03 -29.14
CA ASP A 299 -4.19 -27.79 -27.88
C ASP A 299 -3.70 -26.90 -26.71
N GLY A 300 -3.92 -27.35 -25.47
CA GLY A 300 -3.27 -26.77 -24.28
C GLY A 300 -3.87 -25.45 -23.75
N LEU A 301 -5.01 -24.99 -24.28
CA LEU A 301 -5.59 -23.70 -23.92
C LEU A 301 -6.37 -23.73 -22.60
N THR A 302 -6.56 -22.56 -22.00
CA THR A 302 -7.34 -22.38 -20.77
C THR A 302 -8.59 -21.54 -21.04
N LEU A 303 -9.74 -21.98 -20.53
CA LEU A 303 -11.03 -21.30 -20.67
C LEU A 303 -11.43 -20.65 -19.35
N THR A 304 -12.04 -19.47 -19.44
CA THR A 304 -12.46 -18.66 -18.29
C THR A 304 -13.82 -18.01 -18.52
N THR A 305 -14.45 -17.56 -17.43
CA THR A 305 -15.71 -16.81 -17.46
C THR A 305 -15.57 -15.30 -17.68
N ALA A 306 -14.35 -14.75 -17.77
CA ALA A 306 -14.21 -13.30 -17.94
C ALA A 306 -14.59 -12.92 -19.38
N CYS A 307 -15.22 -11.77 -19.60
CA CYS A 307 -15.48 -11.30 -20.96
C CYS A 307 -14.20 -10.98 -21.73
N SER A 308 -14.25 -11.14 -23.05
CA SER A 308 -13.29 -10.52 -23.98
C SER A 308 -13.98 -10.20 -25.31
N GLN A 309 -13.33 -9.40 -26.14
CA GLN A 309 -13.79 -8.98 -27.46
C GLN A 309 -12.67 -9.02 -28.50
N GLY A 310 -13.04 -8.91 -29.78
CA GLY A 310 -12.06 -8.80 -30.87
C GLY A 310 -11.20 -7.53 -30.71
N GLY A 311 -9.88 -7.72 -30.67
CA GLY A 311 -8.89 -6.67 -30.38
C GLY A 311 -8.15 -6.86 -29.06
N ASP A 312 -8.65 -7.74 -28.18
CA ASP A 312 -7.96 -8.14 -26.94
C ASP A 312 -6.91 -9.23 -27.17
N SER A 313 -6.87 -9.79 -28.38
CA SER A 313 -5.92 -10.81 -28.81
C SER A 313 -4.49 -10.46 -28.41
N GLY A 314 -3.84 -11.39 -27.72
CA GLY A 314 -2.50 -11.25 -27.18
C GLY A 314 -2.40 -10.57 -25.81
N GLY A 315 -3.48 -9.96 -25.32
CA GLY A 315 -3.52 -9.26 -24.04
C GLY A 315 -3.22 -10.16 -22.84
N ALA A 316 -2.77 -9.53 -21.74
CA ALA A 316 -2.33 -10.24 -20.55
C ALA A 316 -3.48 -10.82 -19.74
N TRP A 317 -3.31 -12.06 -19.28
CA TRP A 317 -4.08 -12.69 -18.21
C TRP A 317 -3.24 -12.80 -16.95
N LEU A 318 -3.81 -12.37 -15.81
CA LEU A 318 -3.15 -12.27 -14.52
C LEU A 318 -3.95 -12.98 -13.43
N SER A 319 -3.26 -13.63 -12.50
CA SER A 319 -3.82 -14.04 -11.20
C SER A 319 -3.07 -13.29 -10.10
N GLY A 320 -3.76 -12.34 -9.47
CA GLY A 320 -3.10 -11.33 -8.65
C GLY A 320 -2.12 -10.52 -9.50
N SER A 321 -0.83 -10.53 -9.13
CA SER A 321 0.26 -9.91 -9.89
C SER A 321 1.04 -10.89 -10.78
N SER A 322 0.70 -12.18 -10.80
CA SER A 322 1.41 -13.17 -11.61
C SER A 322 0.81 -13.30 -13.00
N ALA A 323 1.65 -13.30 -14.03
CA ALA A 323 1.28 -13.61 -15.40
C ALA A 323 0.86 -15.08 -15.51
N VAL A 324 -0.29 -15.34 -16.13
CA VAL A 324 -0.81 -16.70 -16.36
C VAL A 324 -1.06 -17.00 -17.83
N GLY A 325 -1.34 -16.01 -18.68
CA GLY A 325 -1.65 -16.30 -20.07
C GLY A 325 -1.72 -15.12 -21.03
N LEU A 326 -1.79 -15.44 -22.32
CA LEU A 326 -1.93 -14.54 -23.46
C LEU A 326 -3.31 -14.78 -24.07
N HIS A 327 -4.12 -13.74 -24.21
CA HIS A 327 -5.47 -13.89 -24.74
C HIS A 327 -5.43 -14.45 -26.17
N SER A 328 -6.13 -15.55 -26.43
CA SER A 328 -6.17 -16.17 -27.76
C SER A 328 -7.47 -15.85 -28.49
N GLY A 329 -8.61 -15.93 -27.79
CA GLY A 329 -9.90 -15.58 -28.36
C GLY A 329 -11.03 -15.85 -27.37
N GLY A 330 -12.28 -15.76 -27.84
CA GLY A 330 -13.44 -15.97 -26.99
C GLY A 330 -14.73 -15.70 -27.75
N GLN A 331 -15.86 -15.89 -27.09
CA GLN A 331 -17.16 -15.56 -27.68
C GLN A 331 -17.32 -14.05 -27.81
N SER A 332 -17.79 -13.59 -28.98
CA SER A 332 -17.96 -12.16 -29.32
C SER A 332 -19.07 -11.45 -28.55
N SER A 333 -19.78 -12.13 -27.66
CA SER A 333 -20.80 -11.55 -26.79
C SER A 333 -20.71 -12.24 -25.44
N CYS A 334 -20.60 -11.45 -24.37
CA CYS A 334 -20.50 -11.98 -23.02
C CYS A 334 -21.50 -11.29 -22.09
N SER A 335 -21.86 -11.96 -21.00
CA SER A 335 -22.66 -11.39 -19.91
C SER A 335 -21.88 -11.57 -18.61
N PRO A 336 -21.18 -10.53 -18.11
CA PRO A 336 -20.20 -10.67 -17.03
C PRO A 336 -20.69 -11.58 -15.88
N GLY A 337 -19.97 -12.68 -15.65
CA GLY A 337 -20.27 -13.65 -14.59
C GLY A 337 -21.17 -14.82 -14.98
N SER A 338 -21.48 -15.01 -16.27
CA SER A 338 -22.19 -16.21 -16.72
C SER A 338 -21.21 -17.39 -16.89
N SER A 339 -21.63 -18.61 -16.55
CA SER A 339 -20.84 -19.82 -16.80
C SER A 339 -20.76 -20.22 -18.28
N GLY A 340 -21.39 -19.44 -19.17
CA GLY A 340 -21.37 -19.63 -20.61
C GLY A 340 -20.26 -18.85 -21.32
N ASP A 341 -19.67 -17.86 -20.63
CA ASP A 341 -18.57 -17.07 -21.16
C ASP A 341 -17.32 -17.97 -21.23
N ASN A 342 -16.72 -18.07 -22.42
CA ASN A 342 -15.58 -18.93 -22.71
C ASN A 342 -14.46 -18.11 -23.35
N SER A 343 -13.89 -17.18 -22.59
CA SER A 343 -12.67 -16.50 -23.01
C SER A 343 -11.48 -17.41 -22.81
N ILE A 344 -10.60 -17.43 -23.80
CA ILE A 344 -9.58 -18.44 -23.99
C ILE A 344 -8.22 -17.76 -23.93
N PHE A 345 -7.28 -18.35 -23.22
CA PHE A 345 -5.90 -17.90 -23.21
C PHE A 345 -4.91 -19.05 -23.38
N GLN A 346 -3.81 -18.73 -24.04
CA GLN A 346 -2.59 -19.53 -24.13
C GLN A 346 -1.77 -19.36 -22.86
N PRO A 347 -1.35 -20.42 -22.15
CA PRO A 347 -0.43 -20.31 -21.01
C PRO A 347 0.86 -19.57 -21.37
N VAL A 348 1.23 -18.56 -20.56
CA VAL A 348 2.35 -17.67 -20.88
C VAL A 348 3.72 -18.36 -20.74
N ASN A 349 3.85 -19.31 -19.80
CA ASN A 349 5.11 -20.00 -19.54
C ASN A 349 5.57 -20.81 -20.75
N GLU A 350 4.65 -21.33 -21.55
CA GLU A 350 4.99 -22.07 -22.77
C GLU A 350 5.67 -21.15 -23.80
N ALA A 351 5.14 -19.95 -24.01
CA ALA A 351 5.76 -18.95 -24.88
C ALA A 351 7.15 -18.53 -24.37
N LEU A 352 7.26 -18.26 -23.06
CA LEU A 352 8.53 -17.87 -22.44
C LEU A 352 9.59 -18.97 -22.59
N ALA A 353 9.25 -20.22 -22.27
CA ALA A 353 10.15 -21.36 -22.36
C ALA A 353 10.57 -21.65 -23.81
N ARG A 354 9.63 -21.60 -24.76
CA ARG A 354 9.89 -21.89 -26.19
C ARG A 354 10.95 -20.98 -26.79
N TRP A 355 10.99 -19.72 -26.37
CA TRP A 355 11.89 -18.72 -26.93
C TRP A 355 12.97 -18.23 -25.97
N GLY A 356 13.13 -18.88 -24.81
CA GLY A 356 14.14 -18.54 -23.82
C GLY A 356 14.01 -17.10 -23.31
N LEU A 357 12.77 -16.66 -23.07
CA LEU A 357 12.45 -15.31 -22.63
C LEU A 357 12.16 -15.28 -21.12
N SER A 358 12.61 -14.21 -20.47
CA SER A 358 12.35 -13.91 -19.06
C SER A 358 11.40 -12.72 -18.96
N LEU A 359 10.36 -12.81 -18.14
CA LEU A 359 9.43 -11.69 -17.94
C LEU A 359 10.13 -10.47 -17.35
N VAL A 360 9.73 -9.29 -17.81
CA VAL A 360 10.01 -8.04 -17.11
C VAL A 360 9.01 -7.93 -15.96
N VAL A 361 9.52 -8.10 -14.74
CA VAL A 361 8.74 -8.05 -13.49
C VAL A 361 9.16 -6.86 -12.66
N GLY A 362 8.22 -6.28 -11.92
CA GLY A 362 8.46 -5.13 -11.05
C GLY A 362 8.43 -5.57 -9.61
N GLY A 363 9.43 -5.14 -8.86
CA GLY A 363 9.81 -5.77 -7.61
C GLY A 363 11.00 -6.73 -7.73
N GLY A 364 11.97 -6.43 -8.61
CA GLY A 364 13.31 -7.04 -8.55
C GLY A 364 13.45 -8.42 -9.20
N GLY A 365 13.19 -8.53 -10.50
CA GLY A 365 13.47 -9.72 -11.32
C GLY A 365 14.96 -10.00 -11.59
N GLY A 366 15.78 -9.92 -10.55
CA GLY A 366 17.21 -10.21 -10.58
C GLY A 366 17.87 -10.17 -9.21
N ASP A 367 17.10 -9.87 -8.15
CA ASP A 367 17.64 -9.90 -6.80
C ASP A 367 17.61 -11.32 -6.25
N ALA A 368 18.79 -11.89 -6.09
CA ALA A 368 18.98 -13.21 -5.48
C ALA A 368 19.66 -13.10 -4.11
N GLU A 369 19.98 -11.89 -3.67
CA GLU A 369 20.60 -11.68 -2.37
C GLU A 369 19.48 -11.54 -1.32
N PRO A 370 19.42 -12.42 -0.31
CA PRO A 370 18.44 -12.28 0.74
C PRO A 370 18.77 -11.07 1.62
N PRO A 371 17.76 -10.39 2.18
CA PRO A 371 17.98 -9.33 3.16
C PRO A 371 18.86 -9.77 4.33
N SER A 372 19.50 -8.80 4.98
CA SER A 372 20.19 -9.04 6.24
C SER A 372 19.20 -9.50 7.33
N ALA A 373 19.68 -10.27 8.31
CA ALA A 373 18.84 -10.68 9.43
C ALA A 373 18.44 -9.45 10.25
N PRO A 374 17.15 -9.30 10.61
CA PRO A 374 16.72 -8.22 11.51
C PRO A 374 17.49 -8.28 12.83
N SER A 375 17.99 -7.12 13.29
CA SER A 375 18.72 -6.99 14.57
C SER A 375 17.89 -6.29 15.63
N GLY A 376 18.37 -6.28 16.88
CA GLY A 376 17.75 -5.48 17.94
C GLY A 376 16.33 -5.89 18.32
N LEU A 377 15.94 -7.16 18.07
CA LEU A 377 14.62 -7.67 18.45
C LEU A 377 14.40 -7.52 19.96
N ARG A 378 13.35 -6.80 20.32
CA ARG A 378 13.04 -6.44 21.71
C ARG A 378 11.53 -6.40 21.95
N SER A 379 11.16 -6.60 23.21
CA SER A 379 9.78 -6.41 23.67
C SER A 379 9.52 -4.91 23.86
N ALA A 380 8.43 -4.43 23.28
CA ALA A 380 7.92 -3.06 23.45
C ALA A 380 6.74 -3.00 24.44
N GLY A 381 6.11 -4.13 24.75
CA GLY A 381 4.98 -4.21 25.67
C GLY A 381 4.52 -5.65 25.91
N VAL A 382 4.03 -5.93 27.10
CA VAL A 382 3.57 -7.25 27.50
C VAL A 382 2.26 -7.13 28.27
N THR A 383 1.25 -7.89 27.86
CA THR A 383 0.00 -8.08 28.61
C THR A 383 -0.14 -9.54 29.02
N SER A 384 -1.27 -9.90 29.64
CA SER A 384 -1.59 -11.29 29.93
C SER A 384 -1.96 -12.11 28.69
N SER A 385 -2.18 -11.48 27.54
CA SER A 385 -2.62 -12.17 26.31
C SER A 385 -1.96 -11.68 25.03
N SER A 386 -0.98 -10.79 25.13
CA SER A 386 -0.26 -10.26 23.97
C SER A 386 1.18 -9.85 24.32
N VAL A 387 2.03 -9.87 23.30
CA VAL A 387 3.38 -9.31 23.32
C VAL A 387 3.53 -8.40 22.11
N SER A 388 3.94 -7.15 22.35
CA SER A 388 4.34 -6.19 21.32
C SER A 388 5.85 -6.24 21.15
N LEU A 389 6.31 -6.36 19.91
CA LEU A 389 7.70 -6.53 19.51
C LEU A 389 8.13 -5.36 18.62
N ALA A 390 9.39 -4.99 18.70
CA ALA A 390 10.04 -4.07 17.79
C ALA A 390 11.46 -4.56 17.49
N TRP A 391 11.99 -4.19 16.33
CA TRP A 391 13.34 -4.55 15.89
C TRP A 391 13.92 -3.42 15.03
N ASP A 392 15.21 -3.50 14.75
CA ASP A 392 15.87 -2.60 13.81
C ASP A 392 15.64 -3.10 12.37
N ALA A 393 15.51 -2.16 11.43
CA ALA A 393 15.27 -2.51 10.04
C ALA A 393 16.41 -3.36 9.46
N ALA A 394 16.04 -4.42 8.74
CA ALA A 394 16.99 -5.12 7.89
C ALA A 394 17.38 -4.24 6.69
N SER A 395 18.52 -4.56 6.10
CA SER A 395 19.06 -3.92 4.91
C SER A 395 19.09 -4.92 3.77
N ASP A 396 18.95 -4.42 2.56
CA ASP A 396 18.94 -5.22 1.34
C ASP A 396 19.54 -4.38 0.20
N ASN A 397 20.05 -5.02 -0.84
CA ASN A 397 20.61 -4.36 -2.02
C ASN A 397 19.53 -3.72 -2.90
N VAL A 398 18.28 -4.19 -2.85
CA VAL A 398 17.14 -3.56 -3.52
C VAL A 398 16.17 -2.97 -2.51
N ALA A 399 15.46 -3.79 -1.75
CA ALA A 399 14.49 -3.34 -0.75
C ALA A 399 13.96 -4.48 0.11
N VAL A 400 13.86 -4.24 1.41
CA VAL A 400 13.04 -5.05 2.33
C VAL A 400 11.58 -4.62 2.21
N THR A 401 10.68 -5.56 1.90
CA THR A 401 9.24 -5.30 1.71
C THR A 401 8.40 -5.70 2.93
N GLY A 402 8.92 -6.56 3.80
CA GLY A 402 8.23 -6.92 5.03
C GLY A 402 8.99 -7.89 5.92
N TYR A 403 8.32 -8.30 6.99
CA TYR A 403 8.85 -9.15 8.04
C TYR A 403 7.84 -10.21 8.44
N ASP A 404 8.33 -11.42 8.75
CA ASP A 404 7.55 -12.49 9.38
C ASP A 404 8.01 -12.69 10.81
N VAL A 405 7.05 -12.69 11.73
CA VAL A 405 7.28 -12.92 13.15
C VAL A 405 6.87 -14.34 13.48
N TYR A 406 7.79 -15.13 14.01
CA TYR A 406 7.57 -16.51 14.41
C TYR A 406 7.47 -16.63 15.93
N ASN A 407 6.54 -17.46 16.41
CA ASN A 407 6.49 -17.96 17.78
C ASN A 407 6.96 -19.42 17.79
N GLY A 408 8.20 -19.65 18.22
CA GLY A 408 8.89 -20.92 17.98
C GLY A 408 9.11 -21.13 16.48
N GLN A 409 8.51 -22.20 15.92
CA GLN A 409 8.55 -22.49 14.48
C GLN A 409 7.28 -22.04 13.74
N THR A 410 6.24 -21.65 14.46
CA THR A 410 4.95 -21.28 13.86
C THR A 410 4.96 -19.80 13.49
N LEU A 411 4.56 -19.48 12.26
CA LEU A 411 4.34 -18.10 11.84
C LEU A 411 3.21 -17.49 12.67
N ALA A 412 3.50 -16.43 13.41
CA ALA A 412 2.53 -15.75 14.25
C ALA A 412 1.83 -14.61 13.50
N THR A 413 2.59 -13.80 12.74
CA THR A 413 2.04 -12.71 11.92
C THR A 413 3.07 -12.21 10.90
N SER A 414 2.61 -11.46 9.91
CA SER A 414 3.42 -10.80 8.88
C SER A 414 3.11 -9.31 8.84
N VAL A 415 4.13 -8.46 8.81
CA VAL A 415 3.99 -6.99 8.85
C VAL A 415 4.98 -6.31 7.90
N ALA A 416 4.66 -5.11 7.42
CA ALA A 416 5.59 -4.29 6.65
C ALA A 416 6.48 -3.41 7.55
N SER A 417 5.99 -3.05 8.74
CA SER A 417 6.70 -2.22 9.72
C SER A 417 7.74 -3.00 10.52
N THR A 418 8.64 -2.28 11.21
CA THR A 418 9.63 -2.85 12.14
C THR A 418 9.07 -3.11 13.54
N SER A 419 7.76 -3.37 13.62
CA SER A 419 7.05 -3.70 14.85
C SER A 419 5.81 -4.53 14.56
N ALA A 420 5.45 -5.37 15.52
CA ALA A 420 4.26 -6.23 15.46
C ALA A 420 3.71 -6.48 16.87
N THR A 421 2.43 -6.84 16.96
CA THR A 421 1.83 -7.36 18.20
C THR A 421 1.28 -8.75 17.95
N VAL A 422 1.75 -9.72 18.74
CA VAL A 422 1.22 -11.08 18.75
C VAL A 422 0.19 -11.18 19.87
N SER A 423 -1.06 -11.46 19.52
CA SER A 423 -2.20 -11.58 20.44
C SER A 423 -2.65 -13.04 20.59
N GLY A 424 -3.63 -13.29 21.48
CA GLY A 424 -4.16 -14.64 21.71
C GLY A 424 -3.22 -15.56 22.49
N LEU A 425 -2.27 -14.98 23.22
CA LEU A 425 -1.31 -15.73 24.04
C LEU A 425 -1.94 -16.12 25.38
N ALA A 426 -1.46 -17.21 25.98
CA ALA A 426 -1.83 -17.61 27.33
C ALA A 426 -1.09 -16.73 28.36
N ALA A 427 -1.73 -16.45 29.49
CA ALA A 427 -1.12 -15.71 30.59
C ALA A 427 0.00 -16.51 31.28
N ASP A 428 0.95 -15.81 31.90
CA ASP A 428 2.12 -16.36 32.61
C ASP A 428 2.91 -17.43 31.83
N THR A 429 2.88 -17.34 30.50
CA THR A 429 3.47 -18.33 29.59
C THR A 429 4.68 -17.72 28.87
N ALA A 430 5.79 -18.46 28.87
CA ALA A 430 6.99 -18.07 28.16
C ALA A 430 6.86 -18.41 26.67
N TYR A 431 7.15 -17.43 25.82
CA TYR A 431 7.17 -17.54 24.37
C TYR A 431 8.53 -17.13 23.83
N THR A 432 8.91 -17.70 22.69
CA THR A 432 10.17 -17.38 22.01
C THR A 432 9.87 -16.84 20.64
N PHE A 433 10.26 -15.59 20.40
CA PHE A 433 10.02 -14.90 19.14
C PHE A 433 11.29 -14.77 18.31
N THR A 434 11.16 -14.94 17.00
CA THR A 434 12.20 -14.60 16.01
C THR A 434 11.54 -13.85 14.85
N VAL A 435 12.33 -13.04 14.15
CA VAL A 435 11.87 -12.29 12.98
C VAL A 435 12.77 -12.59 11.79
N VAL A 436 12.18 -12.72 10.59
CA VAL A 436 12.90 -12.72 9.31
C VAL A 436 12.42 -11.54 8.47
N ALA A 437 13.30 -10.99 7.65
CA ALA A 437 12.97 -10.02 6.62
C ALA A 437 12.70 -10.73 5.28
N ARG A 438 11.86 -10.12 4.46
CA ARG A 438 11.58 -10.52 3.08
C ARG A 438 11.76 -9.33 2.16
N ASP A 439 12.27 -9.58 0.97
CA ASP A 439 12.35 -8.59 -0.10
C ASP A 439 11.16 -8.72 -1.09
N ALA A 440 11.22 -7.97 -2.19
CA ALA A 440 10.23 -8.04 -3.25
C ALA A 440 10.40 -9.28 -4.16
N ALA A 441 11.61 -9.85 -4.22
CA ALA A 441 11.96 -11.00 -5.04
C ALA A 441 11.60 -12.35 -4.38
N GLY A 442 11.17 -12.33 -3.12
CA GLY A 442 10.80 -13.50 -2.35
C GLY A 442 11.97 -14.14 -1.58
N ASN A 443 13.15 -13.52 -1.56
CA ASN A 443 14.24 -13.99 -0.72
C ASN A 443 13.92 -13.70 0.75
N VAL A 444 14.33 -14.63 1.62
CA VAL A 444 14.08 -14.56 3.06
C VAL A 444 15.41 -14.54 3.80
N SER A 445 15.56 -13.59 4.72
CA SER A 445 16.76 -13.47 5.55
C SER A 445 16.94 -14.68 6.48
N LYS A 446 18.12 -14.79 7.10
CA LYS A 446 18.26 -15.57 8.33
C LYS A 446 17.35 -14.99 9.44
N ARG A 447 16.95 -15.84 10.40
CA ARG A 447 16.23 -15.40 11.60
C ARG A 447 17.10 -14.48 12.45
N SER A 448 16.46 -13.49 13.07
CA SER A 448 17.04 -12.70 14.16
C SER A 448 17.48 -13.59 15.33
N ASP A 449 18.21 -12.99 16.27
CA ASP A 449 18.36 -13.59 17.60
C ASP A 449 16.99 -13.84 18.24
N ALA A 450 16.89 -14.94 18.99
CA ALA A 450 15.66 -15.34 19.63
C ALA A 450 15.41 -14.50 20.89
N LEU A 451 14.21 -13.92 20.99
CA LEU A 451 13.77 -13.18 22.17
C LEU A 451 12.78 -14.03 22.98
N SER A 452 13.13 -14.36 24.21
CA SER A 452 12.21 -15.00 25.16
C SER A 452 11.45 -13.95 25.96
N VAL A 453 10.12 -14.00 25.89
CA VAL A 453 9.22 -13.10 26.62
C VAL A 453 8.16 -13.91 27.35
N ARG A 454 7.90 -13.59 28.61
CA ARG A 454 6.80 -14.18 29.38
C ARG A 454 5.65 -13.21 29.48
N THR A 455 4.44 -13.63 29.12
CA THR A 455 3.22 -12.84 29.31
C THR A 455 2.97 -12.54 30.78
N SER A 456 2.30 -11.41 31.06
CA SER A 456 1.92 -11.07 32.43
C SER A 456 0.93 -12.10 32.99
N PRO A 457 0.84 -12.24 34.32
CA PRO A 457 -0.28 -12.95 34.93
C PRO A 457 -1.62 -12.32 34.51
N GLY A 458 -2.69 -13.12 34.42
CA GLY A 458 -4.04 -12.61 34.17
C GLY A 458 -4.49 -11.65 35.28
N SER A 459 -5.46 -10.78 34.97
CA SER A 459 -6.16 -10.02 36.03
C SER A 459 -6.91 -11.03 36.89
N GLY A 460 -6.50 -11.18 38.15
CA GLY A 460 -7.03 -12.22 39.05
C GLY A 460 -8.56 -12.18 39.14
N ARG A 461 -9.18 -13.36 39.22
CA ARG A 461 -10.65 -13.48 39.30
C ARG A 461 -11.08 -13.69 40.74
N THR A 462 -12.03 -12.87 41.19
CA THR A 462 -12.60 -12.98 42.54
C THR A 462 -13.81 -13.91 42.55
N PHE A 463 -13.82 -14.86 43.48
CA PHE A 463 -14.93 -15.76 43.75
C PHE A 463 -15.32 -15.60 45.23
N SER A 464 -16.61 -15.58 45.53
CA SER A 464 -17.11 -15.35 46.90
C SER A 464 -18.15 -16.38 47.33
N SER A 465 -18.32 -16.49 48.65
CA SER A 465 -19.46 -17.11 49.30
C SER A 465 -20.03 -16.09 50.27
N ASP A 466 -21.31 -15.79 50.12
CA ASP A 466 -22.06 -14.88 51.01
C ASP A 466 -22.98 -15.66 51.97
N ALA A 467 -22.76 -16.97 52.10
CA ALA A 467 -23.51 -17.81 53.04
C ALA A 467 -23.01 -17.59 54.46
N ASP A 468 -23.96 -17.44 55.39
CA ASP A 468 -23.73 -17.29 56.81
C ASP A 468 -23.33 -18.63 57.46
N PHE A 469 -22.21 -18.65 58.19
CA PHE A 469 -21.80 -19.77 59.02
C PHE A 469 -21.57 -19.32 60.47
N PRO A 470 -22.31 -19.87 61.46
CA PRO A 470 -22.08 -19.53 62.85
C PRO A 470 -20.72 -20.06 63.30
N LEU A 471 -19.96 -19.20 63.98
CA LEU A 471 -18.73 -19.58 64.68
C LEU A 471 -19.12 -19.88 66.13
N ARG A 472 -18.95 -21.14 66.53
CA ARG A 472 -19.35 -21.66 67.85
C ARG A 472 -18.12 -22.23 68.54
N ASP A 473 -18.10 -22.11 69.86
CA ASP A 473 -17.07 -22.64 70.73
C ASP A 473 -16.67 -24.07 70.34
N PHE A 474 -15.37 -24.28 70.13
CA PHE A 474 -14.77 -25.57 69.79
C PHE A 474 -15.31 -26.23 68.50
N GLN A 475 -15.89 -25.45 67.59
CA GLN A 475 -16.38 -25.91 66.29
C GLN A 475 -15.62 -25.27 65.12
N VAL A 476 -15.71 -25.91 63.95
CA VAL A 476 -15.13 -25.42 62.71
C VAL A 476 -16.23 -25.17 61.69
N ALA A 477 -16.42 -23.89 61.33
CA ALA A 477 -17.21 -23.51 60.17
C ALA A 477 -16.43 -23.83 58.88
N VAL A 478 -17.12 -24.41 57.90
CA VAL A 478 -16.53 -24.83 56.61
C VAL A 478 -17.36 -24.24 55.48
N SER A 479 -16.77 -23.30 54.74
CA SER A 479 -17.43 -22.58 53.67
C SER A 479 -16.71 -22.80 52.34
N PRO A 480 -17.32 -23.49 51.35
CA PRO A 480 -16.72 -23.72 50.03
C PRO A 480 -17.06 -22.62 49.02
N VAL A 481 -16.13 -22.36 48.09
CA VAL A 481 -16.30 -21.52 46.90
C VAL A 481 -15.75 -22.28 45.69
N THR A 482 -16.53 -22.37 44.61
CA THR A 482 -16.08 -23.02 43.37
C THR A 482 -15.52 -21.99 42.40
N SER A 483 -14.25 -22.12 42.07
CA SER A 483 -13.56 -21.28 41.09
C SER A 483 -13.62 -21.91 39.70
N SER A 484 -14.04 -21.11 38.71
CA SER A 484 -13.88 -21.41 37.28
C SER A 484 -12.57 -20.84 36.69
N ALA A 485 -11.67 -20.36 37.55
CA ALA A 485 -10.22 -20.18 37.37
C ALA A 485 -9.56 -21.10 36.33
N ALA A 486 -9.11 -20.64 35.15
CA ALA A 486 -8.30 -21.50 34.27
C ALA A 486 -6.81 -21.36 34.64
N GLY A 487 -6.04 -22.45 34.54
CA GLY A 487 -4.60 -22.44 34.81
C GLY A 487 -4.22 -22.62 36.28
N SER A 488 -2.98 -22.24 36.61
CA SER A 488 -2.44 -22.26 37.98
C SER A 488 -2.94 -21.04 38.76
N ALA A 489 -3.14 -21.19 40.07
CA ALA A 489 -3.42 -20.09 40.97
C ALA A 489 -2.25 -19.08 40.95
N ALA A 490 -2.56 -17.78 41.05
CA ALA A 490 -1.53 -16.74 41.09
C ALA A 490 -0.48 -17.00 42.18
N ALA A 491 0.76 -16.54 41.96
CA ALA A 491 1.84 -16.63 42.95
C ALA A 491 1.51 -15.94 44.28
N SER A 492 0.53 -15.04 44.27
CA SER A 492 -0.02 -14.36 45.43
C SER A 492 -1.54 -14.29 45.30
N VAL A 493 -2.25 -15.02 46.16
CA VAL A 493 -3.73 -15.09 46.23
C VAL A 493 -4.21 -14.24 47.39
N SER A 494 -5.23 -13.40 47.16
CA SER A 494 -5.85 -12.63 48.23
C SER A 494 -7.12 -13.32 48.73
N VAL A 495 -7.30 -13.37 50.05
CA VAL A 495 -8.49 -13.93 50.70
C VAL A 495 -9.08 -12.87 51.61
N ARG A 496 -10.30 -12.42 51.34
CA ARG A 496 -11.03 -11.54 52.24
C ARG A 496 -12.00 -12.37 53.06
N VAL A 497 -11.91 -12.29 54.39
CA VAL A 497 -12.80 -12.97 55.31
C VAL A 497 -13.69 -11.93 55.97
N ASP A 498 -14.98 -11.95 55.68
CA ASP A 498 -15.99 -11.07 56.27
C ASP A 498 -16.65 -11.82 57.44
N ALA A 499 -16.01 -11.75 58.60
CA ALA A 499 -16.49 -12.37 59.83
C ALA A 499 -16.45 -11.40 61.02
N THR A 500 -17.23 -11.72 62.04
CA THR A 500 -17.23 -11.05 63.34
C THR A 500 -17.06 -12.08 64.45
N HIS A 501 -16.26 -11.75 65.47
CA HIS A 501 -16.04 -12.58 66.67
C HIS A 501 -15.54 -11.68 67.80
N SER A 502 -15.94 -11.92 69.05
CA SER A 502 -15.49 -11.12 70.20
C SER A 502 -14.01 -11.35 70.55
N CYS A 503 -13.48 -12.56 70.35
CA CYS A 503 -12.06 -12.88 70.55
C CYS A 503 -11.42 -13.44 69.27
N SER A 504 -10.62 -12.63 68.57
CA SER A 504 -9.85 -13.06 67.40
C SER A 504 -8.79 -14.11 67.74
N GLN A 505 -8.31 -14.14 68.98
CA GLN A 505 -7.25 -15.02 69.44
C GLN A 505 -7.75 -16.47 69.54
N ASP A 506 -9.06 -16.70 69.56
CA ASP A 506 -9.63 -18.05 69.52
C ASP A 506 -9.72 -18.62 68.10
N LEU A 507 -9.69 -17.74 67.09
CA LEU A 507 -9.90 -18.11 65.71
C LEU A 507 -8.66 -18.69 65.05
N ASN A 508 -8.78 -19.92 64.57
CA ASN A 508 -7.88 -20.57 63.63
C ASN A 508 -8.49 -20.56 62.23
N ILE A 509 -7.91 -19.78 61.32
CA ILE A 509 -8.44 -19.57 59.96
C ILE A 509 -7.49 -20.24 58.97
N THR A 510 -8.01 -21.14 58.15
CA THR A 510 -7.24 -21.90 57.15
C THR A 510 -7.97 -21.91 55.81
N LEU A 511 -7.25 -21.60 54.73
CA LEU A 511 -7.70 -21.82 53.36
C LEU A 511 -7.26 -23.21 52.91
N VAL A 512 -8.16 -23.98 52.30
CA VAL A 512 -7.87 -25.29 51.69
C VAL A 512 -8.05 -25.18 50.18
N ALA A 513 -7.00 -25.52 49.43
CA ALA A 513 -7.00 -25.51 47.97
C ALA A 513 -7.68 -26.75 47.37
N PRO A 514 -8.01 -26.74 46.05
CA PRO A 514 -8.58 -27.89 45.35
C PRO A 514 -7.72 -29.16 45.44
N SER A 515 -6.40 -29.03 45.59
CA SER A 515 -5.48 -30.14 45.84
C SER A 515 -5.63 -30.80 47.23
N GLY A 516 -6.42 -30.21 48.13
CA GLY A 516 -6.49 -30.56 49.55
C GLY A 516 -5.41 -29.90 50.41
N ARG A 517 -4.48 -29.14 49.81
CA ARG A 517 -3.41 -28.46 50.55
C ARG A 517 -3.96 -27.31 51.40
N SER A 518 -3.52 -27.24 52.65
CA SER A 518 -3.96 -26.24 53.62
C SER A 518 -2.96 -25.09 53.76
N TYR A 519 -3.48 -23.87 53.83
CA TYR A 519 -2.75 -22.61 53.96
C TYR A 519 -3.28 -21.85 55.18
N PRO A 520 -2.54 -21.82 56.30
CA PRO A 520 -2.98 -21.11 57.50
C PRO A 520 -2.97 -19.60 57.25
N LEU A 521 -4.11 -18.95 57.47
CA LEU A 521 -4.29 -17.50 57.37
C LEU A 521 -4.09 -16.83 58.73
N GLN A 522 -4.58 -17.48 59.78
CA GLN A 522 -4.45 -17.06 61.18
C GLN A 522 -4.38 -18.29 62.07
N ARG A 523 -3.50 -18.27 63.07
CA ARG A 523 -3.45 -19.27 64.12
C ARG A 523 -4.10 -18.71 65.37
N TYR A 524 -4.83 -19.55 66.07
CA TYR A 524 -5.32 -19.23 67.41
C TYR A 524 -4.14 -19.10 68.39
N GLY A 525 -4.33 -18.32 69.45
CA GLY A 525 -3.37 -18.10 70.53
C GLY A 525 -3.03 -16.64 70.77
N GLY A 526 -2.73 -16.33 72.03
CA GLY A 526 -2.36 -15.00 72.51
C GLY A 526 -3.42 -14.38 73.43
N TYR A 527 -3.01 -13.39 74.21
CA TYR A 527 -3.87 -12.54 75.04
C TYR A 527 -3.31 -11.10 75.00
N PRO A 528 -4.14 -10.06 75.21
CA PRO A 528 -5.59 -10.09 75.48
C PRO A 528 -6.45 -10.35 74.23
N CYS A 529 -7.73 -10.71 74.42
CA CYS A 529 -8.70 -10.86 73.34
C CYS A 529 -9.00 -9.54 72.64
N THR A 530 -9.06 -9.56 71.31
CA THR A 530 -9.43 -8.42 70.46
C THR A 530 -10.55 -8.81 69.50
N PRO A 531 -11.57 -7.96 69.26
CA PRO A 531 -12.64 -8.27 68.32
C PRO A 531 -12.11 -8.55 66.91
N PHE A 532 -12.54 -9.66 66.30
CA PHE A 532 -12.31 -9.92 64.88
C PHE A 532 -13.30 -9.10 64.04
N GLN A 533 -12.78 -8.44 63.01
CA GLN A 533 -13.51 -7.66 62.02
C GLN A 533 -13.07 -8.12 60.63
N PRO A 534 -13.85 -7.82 59.56
CA PRO A 534 -13.49 -8.19 58.21
C PRO A 534 -12.03 -7.87 57.85
N LYS A 535 -11.30 -8.87 57.36
CA LYS A 535 -9.85 -8.80 57.17
C LYS A 535 -9.43 -9.50 55.88
N ALA A 536 -8.45 -8.92 55.19
CA ALA A 536 -7.80 -9.53 54.04
C ALA A 536 -6.51 -10.24 54.45
N PHE A 537 -6.25 -11.38 53.82
CA PHE A 537 -5.06 -12.19 53.95
C PHE A 537 -4.44 -12.40 52.57
N THR A 538 -3.14 -12.67 52.56
CA THR A 538 -2.41 -13.01 51.34
C THR A 538 -1.76 -14.37 51.52
N VAL A 539 -1.98 -15.27 50.56
CA VAL A 539 -1.43 -16.62 50.51
C VAL A 539 -0.50 -16.73 49.32
N ARG A 540 0.59 -17.49 49.46
CA ARG A 540 1.41 -17.93 48.34
C ARG A 540 1.14 -19.41 48.09
N PRO A 541 0.31 -19.77 47.10
CA PRO A 541 0.07 -21.16 46.74
C PRO A 541 1.35 -21.87 46.33
N ALA A 542 1.32 -23.20 46.35
CA ALA A 542 2.43 -23.99 45.84
C ALA A 542 2.51 -23.84 44.32
N SER A 543 3.72 -23.95 43.75
CA SER A 543 3.88 -23.95 42.29
C SER A 543 3.03 -25.05 41.66
N GLY A 544 2.21 -24.69 40.67
CA GLY A 544 1.31 -25.62 39.98
C GLY A 544 -0.02 -25.91 40.69
N GLU A 545 -0.32 -25.26 41.83
CA GLU A 545 -1.66 -25.33 42.44
C GLU A 545 -2.70 -24.84 41.44
N ARG A 546 -3.82 -25.57 41.27
CA ARG A 546 -4.82 -25.23 40.25
C ARG A 546 -5.70 -24.08 40.72
N ALA A 547 -5.94 -23.10 39.86
CA ALA A 547 -6.93 -22.05 40.14
C ALA A 547 -8.36 -22.60 40.10
N ALA A 548 -8.63 -23.55 39.19
CA ALA A 548 -9.93 -24.20 39.04
C ALA A 548 -10.22 -25.17 40.19
N GLY A 549 -11.46 -25.20 40.67
CA GLY A 549 -11.94 -26.18 41.63
C GLY A 549 -12.53 -25.57 42.90
N THR A 550 -12.78 -26.42 43.90
CA THR A 550 -13.36 -25.99 45.19
C THR A 550 -12.28 -25.52 46.14
N TRP A 551 -12.29 -24.23 46.46
CA TRP A 551 -11.53 -23.63 47.55
C TRP A 551 -12.40 -23.59 48.80
N THR A 552 -11.85 -23.95 49.95
CA THR A 552 -12.64 -24.03 51.19
C THR A 552 -12.01 -23.18 52.28
N LEU A 553 -12.77 -22.25 52.86
CA LEU A 553 -12.37 -21.55 54.08
C LEU A 553 -12.83 -22.36 55.30
N ARG A 554 -11.89 -22.63 56.21
CA ARG A 554 -12.16 -23.25 57.52
C ARG A 554 -11.88 -22.23 58.60
N VAL A 555 -12.89 -21.92 59.42
CA VAL A 555 -12.77 -21.01 60.56
C VAL A 555 -13.11 -21.82 61.81
N GLY A 556 -12.10 -22.19 62.58
CA GLY A 556 -12.26 -22.88 63.85
C GLY A 556 -12.18 -21.92 65.02
N ASP A 557 -13.15 -21.98 65.91
CA ASP A 557 -13.09 -21.34 67.22
C ASP A 557 -12.55 -22.35 68.25
N ASN A 558 -11.47 -21.99 68.94
CA ASN A 558 -10.75 -22.86 69.86
C ASN A 558 -10.81 -22.36 71.32
N GLY A 559 -11.61 -21.32 71.58
CA GLY A 559 -11.84 -20.78 72.91
C GLY A 559 -13.28 -21.04 73.39
N PRO A 560 -13.53 -20.94 74.70
CA PRO A 560 -14.88 -20.98 75.26
C PRO A 560 -15.47 -19.56 75.41
N GLN A 561 -16.80 -19.48 75.43
CA GLN A 561 -17.64 -18.33 75.82
C GLN A 561 -17.74 -17.16 74.83
N ASP A 562 -17.16 -17.28 73.65
CA ASP A 562 -17.22 -16.28 72.59
C ASP A 562 -17.82 -16.92 71.33
N VAL A 563 -18.76 -16.25 70.68
CA VAL A 563 -19.38 -16.72 69.42
C VAL A 563 -19.30 -15.65 68.36
N GLY A 564 -19.45 -16.06 67.10
CA GLY A 564 -19.40 -15.13 65.98
C GLY A 564 -20.14 -15.61 64.74
N LEU A 565 -19.92 -14.89 63.65
CA LEU A 565 -20.53 -15.16 62.37
C LEU A 565 -19.52 -14.92 61.25
N LEU A 566 -19.29 -15.93 60.41
CA LEU A 566 -18.73 -15.75 59.08
C LEU A 566 -19.88 -15.39 58.15
N SER A 567 -20.01 -14.10 57.82
CA SER A 567 -21.06 -13.58 56.93
C SER A 567 -20.69 -13.65 55.44
N GLY A 568 -19.41 -13.90 55.15
CA GLY A 568 -18.96 -14.16 53.81
C GLY A 568 -17.44 -14.21 53.70
N TRP A 569 -16.96 -14.61 52.54
CA TRP A 569 -15.54 -14.48 52.21
C TRP A 569 -15.36 -14.51 50.69
N SER A 570 -14.22 -14.01 50.23
CA SER A 570 -13.83 -14.07 48.83
C SER A 570 -12.37 -14.43 48.65
N ILE A 571 -12.06 -14.97 47.48
CA ILE A 571 -10.72 -15.34 47.04
C ILE A 571 -10.45 -14.79 45.64
N THR A 572 -9.34 -14.10 45.45
CA THR A 572 -8.87 -13.62 44.15
C THR A 572 -7.71 -14.48 43.68
N LEU A 573 -7.94 -15.24 42.60
CA LEU A 573 -7.06 -16.29 42.07
C LEU A 573 -6.32 -15.89 40.80
#